data_AF-A0ABC8UIJ5-F1
#
_entry.id   AF-A0ABC8UIJ5-F1
#
_cell.length_a   1.000
_cell.length_b   1.000
_cell.length_c   1.000
_cell.angle_alpha   90.00
_cell.angle_beta   90.00
_cell.angle_gamma   90.00
#
_symmetry.space_group_name_H-M   'P 1'
#
loop_
_entity.id
_entity.type
_entity.pdbx_description
1 polymer ?
#
loop_
_entity_poly.entity_id
_entity_poly.type
_entity_poly.pdbx_seq_one_letter_code
_entity_poly.pdbx_strand_id
1 'polypeptide(L)'
;MHIARKSKVKIQAIDGQGKPLANVTVNITQKKPDFPFGCAMNERILTNTDFQNWFTPRFKLTTFENEMKWYFTENSPGRENYTIPDAMLQFAKEHNISVRGHTVFWDDPRYNNDWVKSLPPNELSLVADRRMNSIMNRYSGHVVHWDVVNENLHFSFLESKLGENASAVYYLKAQQLDGKATLFLNEYNTIEEMGDEASTPTKYLEKIREIQSKGYQGSLGIGLEGHFRTPNLPYIRAAIDQLAIAGSPIWLTELDVESSPNQASFLMSNVTRFNLNLSFILG
;
A
#
# COMPACT_ATOMS: atom_id res chain seq x y z
N MET A 1 6.71 24.16 0.43
CA MET A 1 7.97 24.36 1.17
C MET A 1 8.48 22.98 1.58
N HIS A 2 9.55 22.48 0.97
CA HIS A 2 10.01 21.10 1.15
C HIS A 2 10.52 20.86 2.57
N ILE A 3 10.02 19.81 3.24
CA ILE A 3 10.68 19.22 4.40
C ILE A 3 11.54 18.06 3.87
N ALA A 4 12.75 18.36 3.41
CA ALA A 4 13.77 17.32 3.37
C ALA A 4 14.08 16.96 4.84
N ARG A 5 13.91 15.70 5.26
CA ARG A 5 14.33 15.24 6.60
C ARG A 5 15.86 15.20 6.69
N LYS A 6 16.48 16.37 6.74
CA LYS A 6 17.88 16.56 7.11
C LYS A 6 17.90 17.27 8.45
N SER A 7 18.37 16.58 9.49
CA SER A 7 18.78 17.27 10.71
C SER A 7 20.27 17.57 10.61
N LYS A 8 20.65 18.82 10.88
CA LYS A 8 22.07 19.13 11.11
C LYS A 8 22.43 18.60 12.49
N VAL A 9 23.13 17.49 12.52
CA VAL A 9 23.69 16.94 13.76
C VAL A 9 25.12 17.42 13.91
N LYS A 10 25.45 18.07 15.03
CA LYS A 10 26.82 18.39 15.40
C LYS A 10 27.26 17.37 16.45
N ILE A 11 28.30 16.60 16.14
CA ILE A 11 28.89 15.63 17.07
C ILE A 11 30.22 16.21 17.54
N GLN A 12 30.43 16.25 18.86
CA GLN A 12 31.69 16.67 19.47
C GLN A 12 32.06 15.65 20.54
N ALA A 13 33.24 15.04 20.42
CA ALA A 13 33.80 14.21 21.49
C ALA A 13 34.57 15.10 22.46
N ILE A 14 34.35 14.90 23.76
CA ILE A 14 35.00 15.63 24.85
C ILE A 14 35.59 14.64 25.86
N ASP A 15 36.65 15.04 26.56
CA ASP A 15 37.20 14.29 27.69
C ASP A 15 36.38 14.51 28.99
N GLY A 16 36.80 13.87 30.08
CA GLY A 16 36.18 14.03 31.40
C GLY A 16 36.28 15.43 32.00
N GLN A 17 37.02 16.34 31.38
CA GLN A 17 37.19 17.75 31.77
C GLN A 17 36.43 18.69 30.83
N GLY A 18 35.69 18.15 29.85
CA GLY A 18 34.93 18.92 28.87
C GLY A 18 35.77 19.48 27.71
N LYS A 19 37.03 19.07 27.56
CA LYS A 19 37.90 19.55 26.48
C LYS A 19 37.68 18.72 25.20
N PRO A 20 37.61 19.35 24.02
CA PRO A 20 37.43 18.63 22.77
C PRO A 20 38.58 17.65 22.48
N LEU A 21 38.22 16.43 22.09
CA LEU A 21 39.17 15.41 21.63
C LEU A 21 39.44 15.57 20.13
N ALA A 22 40.71 15.59 19.75
CA ALA A 22 41.13 15.60 18.34
C ALA A 22 41.31 14.16 17.81
N ASN A 23 41.15 13.98 16.49
CA ASN A 23 41.41 12.72 15.79
C ASN A 23 40.64 11.48 16.30
N VAL A 24 39.44 11.69 16.85
CA VAL A 24 38.56 10.60 17.27
C VAL A 24 37.76 10.04 16.08
N THR A 25 37.68 8.71 16.00
CA THR A 25 36.77 8.03 15.08
C THR A 25 35.39 7.93 15.71
N VAL A 26 34.36 8.47 15.04
CA VAL A 26 32.97 8.32 15.42
C VAL A 26 32.29 7.35 14.46
N ASN A 27 31.73 6.26 14.98
CA ASN A 27 30.91 5.33 14.21
C ASN A 27 29.43 5.60 14.50
N ILE A 28 28.65 5.86 13.45
CA ILE A 28 27.20 6.04 13.54
C ILE A 28 26.54 4.84 12.90
N THR A 29 25.63 4.19 13.63
CA THR A 29 24.84 3.06 13.12
C THR A 29 23.36 3.40 13.24
N GLN A 30 22.64 3.37 12.11
CA GLN A 30 21.19 3.52 12.13
C GLN A 30 20.55 2.34 12.89
N LYS A 31 19.74 2.63 13.90
CA LYS A 31 19.07 1.60 14.72
C LYS A 31 17.68 1.22 14.21
N LYS A 32 16.96 2.19 13.63
CA LYS A 32 15.63 2.00 13.04
C LYS A 32 15.38 3.04 11.93
N PRO A 33 14.61 2.72 10.89
CA PRO A 33 14.07 3.72 9.98
C PRO A 33 12.93 4.51 10.65
N ASP A 34 12.71 5.75 10.19
CA ASP A 34 11.59 6.58 10.63
C ASP A 34 10.30 6.32 9.82
N PHE A 35 10.34 5.36 8.90
CA PHE A 35 9.21 4.94 8.07
C PHE A 35 9.11 3.41 8.03
N PRO A 36 7.89 2.85 7.92
CA PRO A 36 7.66 1.44 7.71
C PRO A 36 8.33 0.91 6.43
N PHE A 37 9.02 -0.23 6.57
CA PHE A 37 9.62 -0.97 5.46
C PHE A 37 9.14 -2.41 5.51
N GLY A 38 8.58 -2.88 4.40
CA GLY A 38 7.88 -4.14 4.29
C GLY A 38 8.15 -4.88 2.98
N CYS A 39 7.56 -6.06 2.89
CA CYS A 39 7.61 -6.94 1.71
C CYS A 39 6.28 -7.68 1.62
N ALA A 40 5.81 -7.94 0.40
CA ALA A 40 4.68 -8.80 0.15
C ALA A 40 4.98 -10.22 0.65
N MET A 41 3.96 -10.90 1.15
CA MET A 41 4.06 -12.23 1.72
C MET A 41 2.95 -13.09 1.15
N ASN A 42 3.31 -14.26 0.63
CA ASN A 42 2.34 -15.27 0.17
C ASN A 42 2.23 -16.45 1.14
N GLU A 43 1.26 -17.32 0.87
CA GLU A 43 0.92 -18.49 1.68
C GLU A 43 2.08 -19.46 1.94
N ARG A 44 3.16 -19.43 1.15
CA ARG A 44 4.35 -20.26 1.38
C ARG A 44 5.00 -19.96 2.73
N ILE A 45 4.76 -18.77 3.31
CA ILE A 45 5.24 -18.43 4.64
C ILE A 45 4.75 -19.43 5.70
N LEU A 46 3.61 -20.09 5.49
CA LEU A 46 3.02 -21.01 6.46
C LEU A 46 3.76 -22.35 6.55
N THR A 47 4.46 -22.75 5.49
CA THR A 47 5.05 -24.10 5.38
C THR A 47 6.55 -24.10 5.10
N ASN A 48 7.12 -22.97 4.66
CA ASN A 48 8.53 -22.87 4.31
C ASN A 48 9.34 -22.19 5.42
N THR A 49 10.02 -22.99 6.24
CA THR A 49 10.88 -22.51 7.35
C THR A 49 12.00 -21.59 6.88
N ASP A 50 12.62 -21.84 5.72
CA ASP A 50 13.67 -20.97 5.19
C ASP A 50 13.12 -19.59 4.83
N PHE A 51 11.91 -19.55 4.26
CA PHE A 51 11.22 -18.30 3.99
C PHE A 51 10.85 -17.55 5.28
N GLN A 52 10.35 -18.25 6.31
CA GLN A 52 10.08 -17.65 7.63
C GLN A 52 11.34 -17.05 8.27
N ASN A 53 12.44 -17.80 8.26
CA ASN A 53 13.74 -17.38 8.80
C ASN A 53 14.33 -16.20 8.04
N TRP A 54 14.07 -16.12 6.73
CA TRP A 54 14.49 -14.99 5.91
C TRP A 54 13.61 -13.76 6.14
N PHE A 55 12.29 -13.91 6.18
CA PHE A 55 11.32 -12.82 6.17
C PHE A 55 11.23 -12.08 7.52
N THR A 56 11.01 -12.82 8.61
CA THR A 56 10.67 -12.27 9.93
C THR A 56 11.73 -11.35 10.58
N PRO A 57 13.05 -11.52 10.38
CA PRO A 57 14.03 -10.55 10.88
C PRO A 57 14.15 -9.30 9.99
N ARG A 58 13.68 -9.33 8.74
CA ARG A 58 13.88 -8.26 7.74
C ARG A 58 12.72 -7.27 7.69
N PHE A 59 11.49 -7.76 7.81
CA PHE A 59 10.29 -6.95 7.57
C PHE A 59 9.41 -6.88 8.81
N LYS A 60 8.88 -5.67 9.07
CA LYS A 60 7.92 -5.40 10.16
C LYS A 60 6.59 -4.86 9.65
N LEU A 61 6.44 -4.86 8.33
CA LEU A 61 5.22 -4.52 7.60
C LEU A 61 5.10 -5.52 6.44
N THR A 62 3.89 -5.92 6.09
CA THR A 62 3.63 -6.78 4.94
C THR A 62 2.27 -6.46 4.32
N THR A 63 2.07 -6.93 3.10
CA THR A 63 0.78 -7.10 2.44
C THR A 63 0.67 -8.56 1.98
N PHE A 64 -0.53 -9.10 1.87
CA PHE A 64 -0.70 -10.46 1.33
C PHE A 64 -0.83 -10.37 -0.19
N GLU A 65 -0.05 -11.15 -0.93
CA GLU A 65 0.03 -11.06 -2.39
C GLU A 65 -1.33 -11.33 -3.05
N ASN A 66 -2.02 -12.38 -2.57
CA ASN A 66 -3.27 -12.85 -3.15
C ASN A 66 -4.34 -13.18 -2.12
N GLU A 67 -3.92 -13.52 -0.90
CA GLU A 67 -4.71 -14.33 0.03
C GLU A 67 -5.88 -13.57 0.64
N MET A 68 -5.90 -12.23 0.52
CA MET A 68 -7.03 -11.37 0.90
C MET A 68 -7.88 -10.93 -0.31
N LYS A 69 -7.46 -11.16 -1.56
CA LYS A 69 -8.20 -10.73 -2.76
C LYS A 69 -9.53 -11.49 -2.88
N TRP A 70 -10.50 -10.89 -3.56
CA TRP A 70 -11.87 -11.42 -3.62
C TRP A 70 -11.90 -12.80 -4.28
N TYR A 71 -11.17 -12.99 -5.39
CA TYR A 71 -11.11 -14.29 -6.06
C TYR A 71 -10.54 -15.41 -5.19
N PHE A 72 -9.60 -15.08 -4.30
CA PHE A 72 -8.98 -16.05 -3.41
C PHE A 72 -9.92 -16.46 -2.29
N THR A 73 -10.56 -15.46 -1.67
CA THR A 73 -11.39 -15.65 -0.46
C THR A 73 -12.83 -16.05 -0.77
N GLU A 74 -13.32 -15.87 -1.99
CA GLU A 74 -14.67 -16.26 -2.41
C GLU A 74 -14.71 -16.68 -3.89
N ASN A 75 -14.05 -17.79 -4.22
CA ASN A 75 -14.00 -18.31 -5.60
C ASN A 75 -15.38 -18.76 -6.15
N SER A 76 -16.36 -19.01 -5.29
CA SER A 76 -17.73 -19.37 -5.70
C SER A 76 -18.76 -18.61 -4.86
N PRO A 77 -19.93 -18.26 -5.43
CA PRO A 77 -20.90 -17.40 -4.75
C PRO A 77 -21.26 -17.92 -3.36
N GLY A 78 -21.00 -17.10 -2.33
CA GLY A 78 -21.33 -17.40 -0.93
C GLY A 78 -20.45 -18.46 -0.27
N ARG A 79 -19.40 -18.96 -0.95
CA ARG A 79 -18.44 -19.92 -0.39
C ARG A 79 -17.14 -19.20 -0.02
N GLU A 80 -17.20 -18.50 1.10
CA GLU A 80 -16.04 -17.80 1.63
C GLU A 80 -15.06 -18.76 2.31
N ASN A 81 -13.76 -18.57 2.08
CA ASN A 81 -12.69 -19.30 2.73
C ASN A 81 -11.54 -18.36 3.10
N TYR A 82 -11.40 -18.10 4.40
CA TYR A 82 -10.33 -17.27 4.97
C TYR A 82 -9.25 -18.08 5.70
N THR A 83 -9.23 -19.41 5.53
CA THR A 83 -8.30 -20.29 6.27
C THR A 83 -6.84 -19.86 6.12
N ILE A 84 -6.41 -19.57 4.88
CA ILE A 84 -5.04 -19.16 4.57
C ILE A 84 -4.74 -17.73 5.06
N PRO A 85 -5.50 -16.68 4.71
CA PRO A 85 -5.21 -15.33 5.20
C PRO A 85 -5.32 -15.22 6.73
N ASP A 86 -6.20 -15.99 7.39
CA ASP A 86 -6.26 -16.03 8.86
C ASP A 86 -4.99 -16.62 9.47
N ALA A 87 -4.48 -17.72 8.91
CA ALA A 87 -3.22 -18.32 9.35
C ALA A 87 -2.02 -17.39 9.10
N MET A 88 -1.99 -16.69 7.96
CA MET A 88 -0.93 -15.71 7.65
C MET A 88 -0.98 -14.50 8.57
N LEU A 89 -2.17 -14.01 8.93
CA LEU A 89 -2.33 -12.93 9.89
C LEU A 89 -1.85 -13.35 11.28
N GLN A 90 -2.16 -14.58 11.70
CA GLN A 90 -1.69 -15.13 12.97
C GLN A 90 -0.16 -15.21 12.98
N PHE A 91 0.45 -15.72 11.90
CA PHE A 91 1.91 -15.72 11.73
C PHE A 91 2.50 -14.30 11.83
N ALA A 92 1.93 -13.33 11.10
CA ALA A 92 2.38 -11.94 11.14
C ALA A 92 2.32 -11.37 12.57
N LYS A 93 1.23 -11.66 13.30
CA LYS A 93 1.05 -11.24 14.70
C LYS A 93 2.11 -11.84 15.63
N GLU A 94 2.39 -13.14 15.52
CA GLU A 94 3.42 -13.82 16.33
C GLU A 94 4.82 -13.23 16.12
N HIS A 95 5.10 -12.72 14.92
CA HIS A 95 6.39 -12.12 14.57
C HIS A 95 6.43 -10.58 14.67
N ASN A 96 5.38 -9.97 15.21
CA ASN A 96 5.21 -8.51 15.33
C ASN A 96 5.37 -7.79 13.98
N ILE A 97 4.68 -8.30 12.96
CA ILE A 97 4.64 -7.77 11.60
C ILE A 97 3.25 -7.16 11.38
N SER A 98 3.18 -5.86 11.09
CA SER A 98 1.93 -5.20 10.73
C SER A 98 1.48 -5.59 9.33
N VAL A 99 0.16 -5.65 9.09
CA VAL A 99 -0.40 -6.06 7.79
C VAL A 99 -1.17 -4.90 7.16
N ARG A 100 -0.93 -4.64 5.87
CA ARG A 100 -1.81 -3.84 5.00
C ARG A 100 -2.87 -4.78 4.41
N GLY A 101 -4.14 -4.43 4.54
CA GLY A 101 -5.24 -5.16 3.92
C GLY A 101 -5.33 -4.83 2.43
N HIS A 102 -4.96 -5.78 1.58
CA HIS A 102 -4.96 -5.63 0.12
C HIS A 102 -5.68 -6.83 -0.53
N THR A 103 -6.79 -6.66 -1.23
CA THR A 103 -7.65 -5.47 -1.34
C THR A 103 -9.10 -5.90 -1.13
N VAL A 104 -9.96 -4.97 -0.71
CA VAL A 104 -11.40 -5.25 -0.55
C VAL A 104 -12.04 -5.47 -1.91
N PHE A 105 -11.84 -4.51 -2.83
CA PHE A 105 -12.25 -4.57 -4.23
C PHE A 105 -11.07 -4.28 -5.15
N TRP A 106 -11.05 -4.96 -6.29
CA TRP A 106 -10.14 -4.66 -7.39
C TRP A 106 -10.97 -4.34 -8.61
N ASP A 107 -10.83 -3.14 -9.13
CA ASP A 107 -11.77 -2.59 -10.10
C ASP A 107 -11.48 -3.05 -11.53
N ASP A 108 -10.32 -3.63 -11.78
CA ASP A 108 -10.02 -4.34 -13.02
C ASP A 108 -10.88 -5.62 -13.14
N PRO A 109 -11.78 -5.71 -14.14
CA PRO A 109 -12.60 -6.90 -14.35
C PRO A 109 -11.80 -8.20 -14.53
N ARG A 110 -10.53 -8.15 -14.96
CA ARG A 110 -9.70 -9.35 -15.14
C ARG A 110 -9.51 -10.12 -13.84
N TYR A 111 -9.49 -9.42 -12.70
CA TYR A 111 -9.29 -10.03 -11.37
C TYR A 111 -10.61 -10.24 -10.61
N ASN A 112 -11.75 -10.03 -11.26
CA ASN A 112 -13.04 -10.38 -10.71
C ASN A 112 -13.50 -11.74 -11.24
N ASN A 113 -13.96 -12.62 -10.34
CA ASN A 113 -14.53 -13.91 -10.72
C ASN A 113 -15.67 -13.73 -11.72
N ASP A 114 -15.84 -14.69 -12.64
CA ASP A 114 -16.89 -14.63 -13.68
C ASP A 114 -18.29 -14.51 -13.08
N TRP A 115 -18.53 -15.15 -11.93
CA TRP A 115 -19.81 -15.07 -11.24
C TRP A 115 -20.09 -13.68 -10.66
N VAL A 116 -19.08 -12.87 -10.32
CA VAL A 116 -19.26 -11.48 -9.84
C VAL A 116 -19.58 -10.56 -11.01
N LYS A 117 -18.83 -10.71 -12.12
CA LYS A 117 -18.98 -9.88 -13.33
C LYS A 117 -20.37 -10.02 -13.97
N SER A 118 -20.96 -11.21 -13.87
CA SER A 118 -22.26 -11.52 -14.47
C SER A 118 -23.45 -11.04 -13.65
N LEU A 119 -23.25 -10.58 -12.41
CA LEU A 119 -24.35 -10.12 -11.56
C LEU A 119 -25.04 -8.87 -12.13
N PRO A 120 -26.38 -8.80 -12.04
CA PRO A 120 -27.10 -7.55 -12.24
C PRO A 120 -26.79 -6.55 -11.11
N PRO A 121 -26.97 -5.23 -11.33
CA PRO A 121 -26.59 -4.19 -10.37
C PRO A 121 -27.12 -4.38 -8.94
N ASN A 122 -28.39 -4.77 -8.78
CA ASN A 122 -29.00 -4.99 -7.47
C ASN A 122 -28.35 -6.16 -6.70
N GLU A 123 -28.03 -7.26 -7.39
CA GLU A 123 -27.37 -8.41 -6.78
C GLU A 123 -25.89 -8.11 -6.50
N LEU A 124 -25.21 -7.42 -7.41
CA LEU A 124 -23.82 -6.99 -7.21
C LEU A 124 -23.70 -6.08 -5.99
N SER A 125 -24.63 -5.14 -5.81
CA SER A 125 -24.64 -4.28 -4.62
C SER A 125 -24.74 -5.09 -3.32
N LEU A 126 -25.60 -6.11 -3.27
CA LEU A 126 -25.76 -6.98 -2.09
C LEU A 126 -24.52 -7.84 -1.84
N VAL A 127 -23.93 -8.37 -2.92
CA VAL A 127 -22.73 -9.21 -2.87
C VAL A 127 -21.51 -8.39 -2.44
N ALA A 128 -21.34 -7.18 -2.96
CA ALA A 128 -20.29 -6.25 -2.55
C ALA A 128 -20.48 -5.81 -1.09
N ASP A 129 -21.73 -5.58 -0.66
CA ASP A 129 -22.04 -5.28 0.74
C ASP A 129 -21.63 -6.42 1.68
N ARG A 130 -21.98 -7.67 1.33
CA ARG A 130 -21.56 -8.89 2.05
C ARG A 130 -20.04 -9.01 2.09
N ARG A 131 -19.37 -8.82 0.95
CA ARG A 131 -17.92 -8.89 0.86
C ARG A 131 -17.24 -7.95 1.84
N MET A 132 -17.63 -6.67 1.85
CA MET A 132 -17.09 -5.70 2.82
C MET A 132 -17.31 -6.14 4.26
N ASN A 133 -18.54 -6.56 4.59
CA ASN A 133 -18.88 -7.02 5.92
C ASN A 133 -18.08 -8.27 6.33
N SER A 134 -17.77 -9.16 5.39
CA SER A 134 -16.99 -10.35 5.69
C SER A 134 -15.53 -10.01 5.93
N ILE A 135 -14.84 -9.41 4.96
CA ILE A 135 -13.40 -9.17 5.05
C ILE A 135 -13.04 -8.10 6.07
N MET A 136 -13.75 -6.96 6.06
CA MET A 136 -13.35 -5.84 6.91
C MET A 136 -13.70 -6.08 8.38
N ASN A 137 -14.86 -6.68 8.71
CA ASN A 137 -15.14 -7.01 10.12
C ASN A 137 -14.17 -8.08 10.64
N ARG A 138 -13.77 -9.04 9.80
CA ARG A 138 -12.82 -10.09 10.19
C ARG A 138 -11.45 -9.53 10.55
N TYR A 139 -10.98 -8.53 9.80
CA TYR A 139 -9.62 -8.00 9.94
C TYR A 139 -9.55 -6.61 10.58
N SER A 140 -10.68 -6.03 10.99
CA SER A 140 -10.76 -4.73 11.68
C SER A 140 -9.89 -4.74 12.94
N GLY A 141 -9.01 -3.74 13.06
CA GLY A 141 -8.05 -3.64 14.16
C GLY A 141 -6.86 -4.62 14.09
N HIS A 142 -6.77 -5.44 13.03
CA HIS A 142 -5.64 -6.33 12.77
C HIS A 142 -4.78 -5.89 11.58
N VAL A 143 -5.32 -5.04 10.71
CA VAL A 143 -4.57 -4.36 9.65
C VAL A 143 -4.34 -2.89 10.00
N VAL A 144 -3.25 -2.32 9.49
CA VAL A 144 -2.95 -0.89 9.69
C VAL A 144 -3.67 -0.02 8.66
N HIS A 145 -3.90 -0.55 7.46
CA HIS A 145 -4.44 0.15 6.29
C HIS A 145 -5.34 -0.77 5.47
N TRP A 146 -6.23 -0.17 4.68
CA TRP A 146 -7.03 -0.86 3.67
C TRP A 146 -6.85 -0.25 2.30
N ASP A 147 -6.52 -1.08 1.31
CA ASP A 147 -6.87 -0.82 -0.08
C ASP A 147 -8.35 -1.17 -0.25
N VAL A 148 -9.19 -0.15 -0.36
CA VAL A 148 -10.65 -0.35 -0.46
C VAL A 148 -11.04 -0.64 -1.91
N VAL A 149 -10.56 0.20 -2.84
CA VAL A 149 -10.77 0.01 -4.27
C VAL A 149 -9.40 0.16 -4.96
N ASN A 150 -8.89 -0.94 -5.51
CA ASN A 150 -7.64 -0.99 -6.25
C ASN A 150 -7.86 -0.63 -7.73
N GLU A 151 -6.95 0.15 -8.32
CA GLU A 151 -6.88 0.48 -9.75
C GLU A 151 -8.11 1.23 -10.33
N ASN A 152 -8.73 2.08 -9.51
CA ASN A 152 -9.96 2.80 -9.83
C ASN A 152 -9.74 4.12 -10.59
N LEU A 153 -8.53 4.38 -11.10
CA LEU A 153 -8.26 5.39 -12.14
C LEU A 153 -8.25 4.73 -13.54
N HIS A 154 -7.65 3.54 -13.66
CA HIS A 154 -7.62 2.80 -14.93
C HIS A 154 -8.95 2.12 -15.23
N PHE A 155 -9.66 1.67 -14.19
CA PHE A 155 -10.91 0.94 -14.31
C PHE A 155 -12.04 1.61 -13.53
N SER A 156 -13.27 1.20 -13.85
CA SER A 156 -14.50 1.74 -13.26
C SER A 156 -15.57 0.64 -13.13
N PHE A 157 -15.20 -0.60 -12.78
CA PHE A 157 -16.13 -1.72 -12.72
C PHE A 157 -17.27 -1.45 -11.74
N LEU A 158 -16.97 -0.99 -10.52
CA LEU A 158 -17.98 -0.63 -9.54
C LEU A 158 -18.86 0.52 -10.02
N GLU A 159 -18.28 1.63 -10.50
CA GLU A 159 -19.06 2.78 -10.97
C GLU A 159 -19.94 2.44 -12.18
N SER A 160 -19.42 1.67 -13.14
CA SER A 160 -20.17 1.29 -14.35
C SER A 160 -21.39 0.40 -14.04
N LYS A 161 -21.33 -0.41 -12.98
CA LYS A 161 -22.41 -1.33 -12.60
C LYS A 161 -23.35 -0.74 -11.56
N LEU A 162 -22.83 0.00 -10.59
CA LEU A 162 -23.55 0.41 -9.37
C LEU A 162 -23.82 1.91 -9.31
N GLY A 163 -23.30 2.66 -10.27
CA GLY A 163 -23.48 4.10 -10.38
C GLY A 163 -22.25 4.88 -9.96
N GLU A 164 -22.20 6.11 -10.43
CA GLU A 164 -21.06 7.01 -10.34
C GLU A 164 -20.52 7.28 -8.93
N ASN A 165 -21.31 7.08 -7.88
CA ASN A 165 -20.93 7.28 -6.48
C ASN A 165 -20.54 5.98 -5.75
N ALA A 166 -20.43 4.85 -6.44
CA ALA A 166 -20.15 3.54 -5.83
C ALA A 166 -18.91 3.56 -4.92
N SER A 167 -17.79 4.10 -5.40
CA SER A 167 -16.57 4.22 -4.59
C SER A 167 -16.78 5.05 -3.34
N ALA A 168 -17.50 6.18 -3.42
CA ALA A 168 -17.82 7.00 -2.25
C ALA A 168 -18.66 6.24 -1.21
N VAL A 169 -19.64 5.46 -1.66
CA VAL A 169 -20.46 4.59 -0.78
C VAL A 169 -19.57 3.57 -0.07
N TYR A 170 -18.66 2.92 -0.79
CA TYR A 170 -17.80 1.89 -0.21
C TYR A 170 -16.70 2.43 0.68
N TYR A 171 -16.08 3.58 0.37
CA TYR A 171 -15.16 4.23 1.30
C TYR A 171 -15.86 4.68 2.60
N LEU A 172 -17.10 5.19 2.51
CA LEU A 172 -17.88 5.54 3.69
C LEU A 172 -18.17 4.31 4.54
N LYS A 173 -18.58 3.20 3.93
CA LYS A 173 -18.81 1.94 4.63
C LYS A 173 -17.53 1.37 5.23
N ALA A 174 -16.42 1.42 4.51
CA ALA A 174 -15.11 0.98 5.00
C ALA A 174 -14.72 1.72 6.28
N GLN A 175 -14.93 3.04 6.32
CA GLN A 175 -14.68 3.86 7.51
C GLN A 175 -15.60 3.48 8.69
N GLN A 176 -16.83 3.04 8.43
CA GLN A 176 -17.75 2.57 9.47
C GLN A 176 -17.35 1.20 10.03
N LEU A 177 -16.82 0.30 9.20
CA LEU A 177 -16.39 -1.05 9.60
C LEU A 177 -15.02 -1.06 10.30
N ASP A 178 -14.11 -0.18 9.87
CA ASP A 178 -12.79 0.01 10.49
C ASP A 178 -12.37 1.48 10.45
N GLY A 179 -12.81 2.23 11.46
CA GLY A 179 -12.47 3.65 11.60
C GLY A 179 -11.06 3.91 12.12
N LYS A 180 -10.26 2.88 12.44
CA LYS A 180 -8.88 3.03 12.93
C LYS A 180 -7.86 2.89 11.81
N ALA A 181 -8.13 2.05 10.82
CA ALA A 181 -7.26 1.90 9.66
C ALA A 181 -7.35 3.13 8.74
N THR A 182 -6.23 3.54 8.16
CA THR A 182 -6.26 4.53 7.06
C THR A 182 -6.71 3.84 5.77
N LEU A 183 -7.67 4.44 5.07
CA LEU A 183 -8.17 3.94 3.80
C LEU A 183 -7.34 4.53 2.65
N PHE A 184 -6.94 3.68 1.70
CA PHE A 184 -6.12 4.06 0.56
C PHE A 184 -6.90 3.89 -0.74
N LEU A 185 -6.63 4.80 -1.67
CA LEU A 185 -6.71 4.53 -3.11
C LEU A 185 -5.33 3.95 -3.50
N ASN A 186 -5.27 2.90 -4.29
CA ASN A 186 -4.01 2.26 -4.70
C ASN A 186 -4.02 2.09 -6.22
N GLU A 187 -2.92 2.47 -6.86
CA GLU A 187 -2.87 2.58 -8.31
C GLU A 187 -1.44 2.43 -8.84
N TYR A 188 -1.32 1.78 -10.01
CA TYR A 188 -0.08 1.65 -10.75
C TYR A 188 0.12 2.80 -11.75
N ASN A 189 1.29 2.83 -12.39
CA ASN A 189 1.71 3.77 -13.44
C ASN A 189 1.72 5.27 -13.11
N THR A 190 1.19 5.66 -11.95
CA THR A 190 1.13 7.06 -11.50
C THR A 190 2.52 7.70 -11.43
N ILE A 191 3.54 6.92 -11.03
CA ILE A 191 4.93 7.36 -10.92
C ILE A 191 5.89 6.58 -11.84
N GLU A 192 5.43 5.46 -12.39
CA GLU A 192 6.20 4.51 -13.17
C GLU A 192 6.26 4.92 -14.63
N GLU A 193 5.13 5.36 -15.19
CA GLU A 193 4.96 5.63 -16.62
C GLU A 193 4.41 7.04 -16.86
N MET A 194 5.30 7.99 -17.19
CA MET A 194 4.92 9.40 -17.46
C MET A 194 3.87 9.55 -18.57
N GLY A 195 3.82 8.60 -19.51
CA GLY A 195 2.89 8.60 -20.65
C GLY A 195 1.52 8.00 -20.35
N ASP A 196 1.27 7.50 -19.14
CA ASP A 196 -0.04 6.93 -18.80
C ASP A 196 -1.03 8.04 -18.44
N GLU A 197 -1.89 8.39 -19.40
CA GLU A 197 -2.87 9.47 -19.24
C GLU A 197 -4.00 9.13 -18.25
N ALA A 198 -4.24 7.84 -17.97
CA ALA A 198 -5.31 7.42 -17.05
C ALA A 198 -4.94 7.70 -15.59
N SER A 199 -3.66 7.53 -15.24
CA SER A 199 -3.18 7.54 -13.86
C SER A 199 -2.22 8.67 -13.52
N THR A 200 -2.16 9.75 -14.33
CA THR A 200 -1.32 10.91 -14.00
C THR A 200 -1.54 11.41 -12.56
N PRO A 201 -0.54 12.04 -11.91
CA PRO A 201 -0.71 12.63 -10.57
C PRO A 201 -1.91 13.58 -10.46
N THR A 202 -2.22 14.31 -11.53
CA THR A 202 -3.42 15.17 -11.60
C THR A 202 -4.70 14.33 -11.55
N LYS A 203 -4.79 13.26 -12.35
CA LYS A 203 -5.95 12.36 -12.40
C LYS A 203 -6.18 11.65 -11.07
N TYR A 204 -5.10 11.28 -10.39
CA TYR A 204 -5.18 10.73 -9.04
C TYR A 204 -5.84 11.70 -8.05
N LEU A 205 -5.37 12.95 -8.02
CA LEU A 205 -5.96 13.98 -7.15
C LEU A 205 -7.38 14.38 -7.57
N GLU A 206 -7.71 14.31 -8.86
CA GLU A 206 -9.08 14.45 -9.36
C GLU A 206 -9.96 13.31 -8.84
N LYS A 207 -9.50 12.05 -8.88
CA LYS A 207 -10.26 10.90 -8.41
C LYS A 207 -10.54 10.95 -6.90
N ILE A 208 -9.56 11.35 -6.09
CA ILE A 208 -9.77 11.61 -4.65
C ILE A 208 -10.87 12.66 -4.45
N ARG A 209 -10.79 13.80 -5.17
CA ARG A 209 -11.79 14.88 -5.07
C ARG A 209 -13.16 14.44 -5.56
N GLU A 210 -13.22 13.61 -6.59
CA GLU A 210 -14.45 13.04 -7.12
C GLU A 210 -15.13 12.18 -6.04
N ILE A 211 -14.42 11.21 -5.48
CA ILE A 211 -14.92 10.35 -4.39
C ILE A 211 -15.42 11.19 -3.21
N GLN A 212 -14.69 12.26 -2.86
CA GLN A 212 -15.10 13.18 -1.80
C GLN A 212 -16.38 13.94 -2.13
N SER A 213 -16.47 14.50 -3.34
CA SER A 213 -17.65 15.24 -3.80
C SER A 213 -18.91 14.37 -3.92
N LYS A 214 -18.74 13.06 -4.16
CA LYS A 214 -19.82 12.09 -4.33
C LYS A 214 -20.28 11.44 -3.02
N GLY A 215 -19.73 11.82 -1.87
CA GLY A 215 -20.30 11.48 -0.56
C GLY A 215 -19.31 10.99 0.51
N TYR A 216 -18.03 10.78 0.17
CA TYR A 216 -17.03 10.33 1.16
C TYR A 216 -16.16 11.47 1.68
N GLN A 217 -16.54 12.09 2.80
CA GLN A 217 -15.80 13.24 3.36
C GLN A 217 -14.57 12.85 4.21
N GLY A 218 -14.20 11.57 4.24
CA GLY A 218 -13.02 11.11 4.96
C GLY A 218 -11.71 11.38 4.22
N SER A 219 -10.59 11.21 4.93
CA SER A 219 -9.26 11.30 4.35
C SER A 219 -8.87 10.00 3.65
N LEU A 220 -8.37 10.10 2.41
CA LEU A 220 -7.76 8.98 1.69
C LEU A 220 -6.24 9.09 1.69
N GLY A 221 -5.57 7.98 1.98
CA GLY A 221 -4.15 7.80 1.66
C GLY A 221 -3.94 7.55 0.17
N ILE A 222 -2.73 7.86 -0.29
CA ILE A 222 -2.28 7.66 -1.67
C ILE A 222 -1.35 6.44 -1.69
N GLY A 223 -1.80 5.35 -2.31
CA GLY A 223 -1.03 4.16 -2.61
C GLY A 223 -0.52 4.23 -4.05
N LEU A 224 0.78 4.04 -4.21
CA LEU A 224 1.49 4.04 -5.48
C LEU A 224 2.19 2.69 -5.58
N GLU A 225 1.78 1.85 -6.51
CA GLU A 225 2.26 0.46 -6.57
C GLU A 225 3.79 0.41 -6.74
N GLY A 226 4.33 1.13 -7.72
CA GLY A 226 5.77 1.25 -7.93
C GLY A 226 6.35 0.08 -8.73
N HIS A 227 5.62 -0.43 -9.71
CA HIS A 227 6.08 -1.47 -10.63
C HIS A 227 6.97 -0.90 -11.75
N PHE A 228 8.28 -0.81 -11.52
CA PHE A 228 9.16 -0.12 -12.46
C PHE A 228 9.82 -1.07 -13.47
N ARG A 229 9.87 -0.70 -14.75
CA ARG A 229 10.86 -1.28 -15.68
C ARG A 229 12.22 -0.60 -15.54
N THR A 230 12.25 0.71 -15.78
CA THR A 230 13.42 1.57 -15.61
C THR A 230 12.98 2.86 -14.92
N PRO A 231 13.36 3.09 -13.65
CA PRO A 231 12.88 4.26 -12.91
C PRO A 231 13.33 5.60 -13.51
N ASN A 232 12.35 6.46 -13.84
CA ASN A 232 12.61 7.87 -14.20
C ASN A 232 12.62 8.73 -12.92
N LEU A 233 13.77 8.80 -12.24
CA LEU A 233 13.89 9.49 -10.94
C LEU A 233 13.42 10.95 -10.95
N PRO A 234 13.71 11.80 -11.97
CA PRO A 234 13.14 13.14 -12.06
C PRO A 234 11.61 13.16 -12.09
N TYR A 235 11.00 12.27 -12.88
CA TYR A 235 9.55 12.16 -12.97
C TYR A 235 8.93 11.70 -11.66
N ILE A 236 9.44 10.59 -11.09
CA ILE A 236 8.93 10.03 -9.83
C ILE A 236 8.92 11.11 -8.74
N ARG A 237 10.00 11.89 -8.63
CA ARG A 237 10.07 12.99 -7.67
C ARG A 237 9.02 14.07 -7.93
N ALA A 238 8.88 14.52 -9.17
CA ALA A 238 7.90 15.55 -9.53
C ALA A 238 6.45 15.07 -9.29
N ALA A 239 6.15 13.82 -9.64
CA ALA A 239 4.86 13.19 -9.43
C ALA A 239 4.51 13.11 -7.93
N ILE A 240 5.43 12.63 -7.09
CA ILE A 240 5.19 12.56 -5.64
C ILE A 240 5.10 13.96 -5.02
N ASP A 241 5.93 14.93 -5.45
CA ASP A 241 5.85 16.32 -4.98
C ASP A 241 4.48 16.95 -5.31
N GLN A 242 3.89 16.60 -6.47
CA GLN A 242 2.54 17.04 -6.84
C GLN A 242 1.48 16.36 -5.97
N LEU A 243 1.55 15.03 -5.78
CA LEU A 243 0.60 14.29 -4.93
C LEU A 243 0.64 14.77 -3.48
N ALA A 244 1.81 15.18 -2.98
CA ALA A 244 1.99 15.67 -1.61
C ALA A 244 1.21 16.95 -1.30
N ILE A 245 0.73 17.68 -2.32
CA ILE A 245 -0.15 18.84 -2.15
C ILE A 245 -1.47 18.45 -1.45
N ALA A 246 -1.93 17.20 -1.60
CA ALA A 246 -3.13 16.70 -0.92
C ALA A 246 -3.01 16.68 0.60
N GLY A 247 -1.78 16.65 1.15
CA GLY A 247 -1.55 16.46 2.58
C GLY A 247 -1.87 15.04 3.10
N SER A 248 -2.28 14.13 2.22
CA SER A 248 -2.51 12.73 2.51
C SER A 248 -1.21 11.94 2.71
N PRO A 249 -1.20 10.87 3.51
CA PRO A 249 -0.06 9.96 3.57
C PRO A 249 0.14 9.28 2.20
N ILE A 250 1.40 9.20 1.75
CA ILE A 250 1.79 8.57 0.48
C ILE A 250 2.63 7.34 0.78
N TRP A 251 2.25 6.20 0.20
CA TRP A 251 2.89 4.90 0.40
C TRP A 251 3.27 4.30 -0.95
N LEU A 252 4.49 3.75 -1.03
CA LEU A 252 4.88 2.85 -2.10
C LEU A 252 4.50 1.44 -1.67
N THR A 253 3.62 0.79 -2.41
CA THR A 253 2.83 -0.33 -1.89
C THR A 253 3.22 -1.68 -2.46
N GLU A 254 3.86 -1.72 -3.63
CA GLU A 254 4.18 -2.95 -4.37
C GLU A 254 5.51 -2.79 -5.13
N LEU A 255 6.48 -2.09 -4.52
CA LEU A 255 7.70 -1.66 -5.18
C LEU A 255 8.49 -2.86 -5.69
N ASP A 256 8.61 -2.95 -7.01
CA ASP A 256 9.53 -3.84 -7.69
C ASP A 256 10.24 -3.14 -8.84
N VAL A 257 11.24 -3.82 -9.38
CA VAL A 257 11.91 -3.40 -10.61
C VAL A 257 12.10 -4.61 -11.50
N GLU A 258 11.79 -4.50 -12.78
CA GLU A 258 12.01 -5.56 -13.76
C GLU A 258 13.45 -6.10 -13.69
N SER A 259 13.58 -7.42 -13.83
CA SER A 259 14.87 -8.10 -13.69
C SER A 259 15.87 -7.58 -14.73
N SER A 260 17.00 -7.07 -14.23
CA SER A 260 18.10 -6.58 -15.06
C SER A 260 19.41 -6.59 -14.26
N PRO A 261 20.60 -6.51 -14.91
CA PRO A 261 21.88 -6.39 -14.21
C PRO A 261 21.95 -5.19 -13.24
N ASN A 262 21.10 -4.18 -13.43
CA ASN A 262 21.05 -2.96 -12.63
C ASN A 262 19.91 -2.95 -11.60
N GLN A 263 19.13 -4.03 -11.46
CA GLN A 263 17.94 -4.09 -10.61
C GLN A 263 18.22 -3.66 -9.16
N ALA A 264 19.29 -4.18 -8.55
CA ALA A 264 19.68 -3.79 -7.20
C ALA A 264 20.02 -2.29 -7.08
N SER A 265 20.69 -1.72 -8.10
CA SER A 265 21.00 -0.29 -8.15
C SER A 265 19.73 0.55 -8.25
N PHE A 266 18.76 0.12 -9.06
CA PHE A 266 17.48 0.79 -9.22
C PHE A 266 16.65 0.76 -7.94
N LEU A 267 16.49 -0.41 -7.32
CA LEU A 267 15.82 -0.56 -6.03
C LEU A 267 16.50 0.30 -4.94
N MET A 268 17.83 0.26 -4.85
CA MET A 268 18.56 1.12 -3.91
C MET A 268 18.33 2.59 -4.21
N SER A 269 18.32 3.01 -5.47
CA SER A 269 18.08 4.42 -5.82
C SER A 269 16.67 4.87 -5.44
N ASN A 270 15.67 4.01 -5.61
CA ASN A 270 14.30 4.28 -5.20
C ASN A 270 14.20 4.36 -3.67
N VAL A 271 14.69 3.35 -2.95
CA VAL A 271 14.58 3.32 -1.48
C VAL A 271 15.42 4.41 -0.79
N THR A 272 16.60 4.77 -1.33
CA THR A 272 17.55 5.67 -0.65
C THR A 272 17.51 7.13 -1.11
N ARG A 273 17.05 7.43 -2.33
CA ARG A 273 17.10 8.81 -2.87
C ARG A 273 15.78 9.55 -2.75
N PHE A 274 14.67 8.90 -2.44
CA PHE A 274 13.45 9.60 -2.10
C PHE A 274 13.58 10.20 -0.69
N ASN A 275 13.88 11.50 -0.63
CA ASN A 275 13.91 12.31 0.61
C ASN A 275 12.51 12.56 1.20
N LEU A 276 11.57 11.65 0.94
CA LEU A 276 10.16 11.74 1.28
C LEU A 276 9.84 10.63 2.29
N ASN A 277 8.91 10.90 3.20
CA ASN A 277 8.52 9.97 4.28
C ASN A 277 7.60 8.87 3.74
N LEU A 278 8.07 8.17 2.71
CA LEU A 278 7.34 7.10 2.08
C LEU A 278 7.58 5.83 2.88
N SER A 279 6.50 5.14 3.17
CA SER A 279 6.57 3.74 3.57
C SER A 279 6.68 2.90 2.30
N PHE A 280 7.37 1.77 2.40
CA PHE A 280 7.58 0.87 1.28
C PHE A 280 7.12 -0.53 1.65
N ILE A 281 6.46 -1.18 0.71
CA ILE A 281 6.31 -2.62 0.68
C ILE A 281 6.91 -3.07 -0.66
N LEU A 282 7.89 -3.97 -0.60
CA LEU A 282 8.47 -4.60 -1.78
C LEU A 282 7.49 -5.61 -2.37
N GLY A 283 7.34 -5.62 -3.69
CA GLY A 283 6.59 -6.63 -4.46
C GLY A 283 7.36 -7.92 -4.65
#